data_AF-A0A951ZDS6-F1
#
_entry.id   AF-A0A951ZDS6-F1
#
_cell.length_a   1.000
_cell.length_b   1.000
_cell.length_c   1.000
_cell.angle_alpha   90.00
_cell.angle_beta   90.00
_cell.angle_gamma   90.00
#
_symmetry.space_group_name_H-M   'P 1'
#
loop_
_entity.id
_entity.type
_entity.pdbx_description
1 polymer ?
#
loop_
_entity_poly.entity_id
_entity_poly.type
_entity_poly.pdbx_seq_one_letter_code
_entity_poly.pdbx_strand_id
1 'polypeptide(L)'
;MAAADPTADALPLGSEGDIVACRQKVRLLAQQLKFTLVDQTKMVTAASELARNTLVHGGGGRMRWEIVRKGLRDGLRLQFED
;
A
#
# COMPACT_ATOMS: atom_id res chain seq x y z
N MET A 1 19.76 5.76 12.46
CA MET A 1 19.80 4.57 11.59
C MET A 1 18.37 4.05 11.51
N ALA A 2 17.58 4.52 10.54
CA ALA A 2 16.18 4.09 10.41
C ALA A 2 16.18 2.62 9.97
N ALA A 3 15.44 1.76 10.66
CA ALA A 3 15.25 0.39 10.25
C ALA A 3 14.78 0.38 8.79
N ALA A 4 15.42 -0.45 7.96
CA ALA A 4 14.98 -0.63 6.59
C ALA A 4 13.53 -1.09 6.62
N ASP A 5 12.66 -0.36 5.94
CA ASP A 5 11.25 -0.76 5.81
C ASP A 5 11.22 -2.18 5.23
N PRO A 6 10.43 -3.10 5.82
CA PRO A 6 10.39 -4.48 5.34
C PRO A 6 9.90 -4.51 3.89
N THR A 7 10.58 -5.33 3.07
CA THR A 7 10.23 -5.50 1.65
C THR A 7 8.88 -6.17 1.46
N ALA A 8 8.32 -6.80 2.50
CA ALA A 8 6.95 -7.28 2.53
C ALA A 8 6.43 -7.25 3.97
N ASP A 9 5.21 -6.77 4.16
CA ASP A 9 4.54 -6.65 5.47
C ASP A 9 3.04 -6.33 5.25
N ALA A 10 2.27 -6.11 6.31
CA ALA A 10 0.83 -5.89 6.26
C ALA A 10 0.34 -4.87 7.31
N LEU A 11 -0.83 -4.28 7.06
CA LEU A 11 -1.55 -3.46 8.02
C LEU A 11 -3.04 -3.82 8.05
N PRO A 12 -3.71 -3.68 9.21
CA PRO A 12 -5.14 -3.93 9.31
C PRO A 12 -5.93 -2.87 8.53
N LEU A 13 -7.15 -3.21 8.15
CA LEU A 13 -8.15 -2.31 7.58
C LEU A 13 -9.45 -2.49 8.38
N GLY A 14 -9.46 -2.05 9.64
CA GLY A 14 -10.63 -2.18 10.54
C GLY A 14 -11.33 -0.84 10.83
N SER A 15 -10.77 0.26 10.34
CA SER A 15 -11.27 1.61 10.61
C SER A 15 -10.91 2.60 9.50
N GLU A 16 -11.58 3.75 9.47
CA GLU A 16 -11.22 4.86 8.57
C GLU A 16 -9.79 5.37 8.84
N GLY A 17 -9.30 5.25 10.09
CA GLY A 17 -7.91 5.56 10.45
C GLY A 17 -6.91 4.66 9.73
N ASP A 18 -7.24 3.39 9.54
CA ASP A 18 -6.41 2.44 8.81
C ASP A 18 -6.34 2.77 7.31
N ILE A 19 -7.39 3.35 6.73
CA ILE A 19 -7.36 3.84 5.34
C ILE A 19 -6.35 4.99 5.21
N VAL A 20 -6.27 5.89 6.20
CA VAL A 20 -5.25 6.95 6.23
C VAL A 20 -3.85 6.34 6.31
N ALA A 21 -3.63 5.37 7.20
CA ALA A 21 -2.35 4.67 7.36
C ALA A 21 -1.94 3.94 6.07
N CYS A 22 -2.90 3.26 5.42
CA CYS A 22 -2.75 2.63 4.11
C CYS A 22 -2.22 3.61 3.06
N ARG A 23 -2.87 4.77 2.91
CA ARG A 23 -2.43 5.82 1.96
C ARG A 23 -1.00 6.27 2.23
N GLN A 24 -0.68 6.54 3.49
CA GLN A 24 0.65 6.99 3.90
C GLN A 24 1.70 5.92 3.58
N LYS A 25 1.42 4.65 3.88
CA LYS A 25 2.35 3.55 3.60
C LYS A 25 2.57 3.36 2.11
N VAL A 26 1.52 3.35 1.30
CA VAL A 26 1.62 3.22 -0.16
C VAL A 26 2.38 4.41 -0.77
N ARG A 27 2.16 5.62 -0.26
CA ARG A 27 2.92 6.80 -0.69
C ARG A 27 4.41 6.67 -0.39
N LEU A 28 4.77 6.24 0.82
CA LEU A 28 6.16 6.02 1.23
C LEU A 28 6.83 4.95 0.37
N LEU A 29 6.18 3.82 0.14
CA LEU A 29 6.70 2.73 -0.71
C LEU A 29 6.90 3.20 -2.16
N ALA A 30 5.93 3.92 -2.73
CA ALA A 30 6.06 4.45 -4.10
C ALA A 30 7.18 5.49 -4.23
N GLN A 31 7.43 6.30 -3.18
CA GLN A 31 8.57 7.22 -3.12
C GLN A 31 9.91 6.49 -3.03
N GLN A 32 10.00 5.46 -2.17
CA GLN A 32 11.19 4.60 -2.04
C GLN A 32 11.54 3.92 -3.37
N LEU A 33 10.52 3.47 -4.12
CA LEU A 33 10.65 2.88 -5.44
C LEU A 33 10.82 3.90 -6.57
N LYS A 34 10.91 5.20 -6.24
CA LYS A 34 11.14 6.30 -7.20
C LYS A 34 10.09 6.36 -8.32
N PHE A 35 8.84 6.01 -8.01
CA PHE A 35 7.73 6.20 -8.95
C PHE A 35 7.58 7.69 -9.27
N THR A 36 7.09 8.01 -10.48
CA THR A 36 6.80 9.41 -10.84
C THR A 36 5.72 9.98 -9.92
N LEU A 37 5.63 11.30 -9.78
CA LEU A 37 4.57 11.92 -8.96
C LEU A 37 3.16 11.54 -9.43
N VAL A 38 2.99 11.37 -10.74
CA VAL A 38 1.73 10.90 -11.34
C VAL A 38 1.44 9.47 -10.91
N ASP A 39 2.42 8.57 -10.97
CA ASP A 39 2.23 7.16 -10.58
C ASP A 39 2.05 7.01 -9.07
N GLN A 40 2.75 7.80 -8.25
CA GLN A 40 2.51 7.86 -6.81
C GLN A 40 1.06 8.23 -6.50
N THR A 41 0.50 9.20 -7.24
CA THR A 41 -0.88 9.63 -7.07
C THR A 41 -1.85 8.52 -7.47
N LYS A 42 -1.64 7.87 -8.63
CA LYS A 42 -2.45 6.73 -9.07
C LYS A 42 -2.45 5.59 -8.06
N MET A 43 -1.28 5.23 -7.53
CA MET A 43 -1.14 4.16 -6.54
C MET A 43 -1.87 4.48 -5.23
N VAL A 44 -1.71 5.71 -4.71
CA VAL A 44 -2.39 6.13 -3.47
C VAL A 44 -3.91 6.17 -3.66
N THR A 45 -4.39 6.66 -4.80
CA THR A 45 -5.83 6.65 -5.11
C THR A 45 -6.35 5.22 -5.17
N ALA A 46 -5.73 4.35 -5.97
CA ALA A 46 -6.15 2.95 -6.09
C ALA A 46 -6.16 2.21 -4.74
N ALA A 47 -5.11 2.41 -3.93
CA ALA A 47 -5.05 1.83 -2.59
C ALA A 47 -6.15 2.35 -1.65
N SER A 48 -6.54 3.63 -1.78
CA SER A 48 -7.62 4.22 -0.98
C SER A 48 -8.97 3.61 -1.30
N GLU A 49 -9.27 3.47 -2.59
CA GLU A 49 -10.52 2.89 -3.07
C GLU A 49 -10.62 1.42 -2.65
N LEU A 50 -9.54 0.63 -2.82
CA LEU A 50 -9.53 -0.77 -2.39
C LEU A 50 -9.62 -0.91 -0.86
N ALA A 51 -8.92 -0.07 -0.10
CA ALA A 51 -9.01 -0.07 1.37
C ALA A 51 -10.42 0.28 1.86
N ARG A 52 -11.05 1.28 1.24
CA ARG A 52 -12.44 1.65 1.53
C ARG A 52 -13.39 0.49 1.21
N ASN A 53 -13.23 -0.16 0.06
CA ASN A 53 -14.07 -1.30 -0.30
C ASN A 53 -13.92 -2.46 0.69
N THR A 54 -12.68 -2.78 1.08
CA THR A 54 -12.37 -3.81 2.08
C THR A 54 -13.08 -3.50 3.41
N LEU A 55 -13.04 -2.24 3.86
CA LEU A 55 -13.67 -1.85 5.13
C LEU A 55 -15.20 -1.80 5.03
N VAL A 56 -15.74 -1.06 4.06
CA VAL A 56 -17.17 -0.72 3.99
C VAL A 56 -18.01 -1.89 3.48
N HIS A 57 -17.50 -2.63 2.48
CA HIS A 57 -18.21 -3.74 1.86
C HIS A 57 -17.79 -5.09 2.42
N GLY A 58 -16.51 -5.25 2.77
CA GLY A 58 -15.97 -6.47 3.38
C GLY A 58 -16.15 -6.58 4.89
N GLY A 59 -16.48 -5.48 5.59
CA GLY A 59 -16.60 -5.46 7.05
C GLY A 59 -15.25 -5.34 7.79
N GLY A 60 -14.18 -5.10 7.05
CA GLY A 60 -12.82 -5.00 7.55
C GLY A 60 -11.90 -6.02 6.88
N GLY A 61 -10.59 -5.93 7.14
CA GLY A 61 -9.64 -6.82 6.50
C GLY A 61 -8.19 -6.42 6.73
N ARG A 62 -7.34 -6.63 5.72
CA ARG A 62 -5.94 -6.19 5.73
C ARG A 62 -5.43 -5.82 4.34
N MET A 63 -4.48 -4.90 4.31
CA MET A 63 -3.62 -4.68 3.15
C MET A 63 -2.28 -5.36 3.39
N ARG A 64 -1.81 -6.15 2.43
CA ARG A 64 -0.43 -6.65 2.35
C ARG A 64 0.31 -5.93 1.22
N TRP A 65 1.61 -5.75 1.39
CA TRP A 65 2.47 -5.28 0.32
C TRP A 65 3.72 -6.13 0.16
N GLU A 66 4.30 -6.07 -1.04
CA GLU A 66 5.57 -6.71 -1.39
C GLU A 66 6.29 -5.85 -2.43
N ILE A 67 7.58 -5.61 -2.22
CA ILE A 67 8.48 -5.08 -3.24
C ILE A 67 8.90 -6.24 -4.14
N VAL A 68 8.40 -6.22 -5.37
CA VAL A 68 8.64 -7.28 -6.36
C VAL A 68 9.82 -6.87 -7.24
N ARG A 69 10.84 -7.74 -7.33
CA ARG A 69 12.00 -7.52 -8.22
C ARG A 69 11.84 -8.31 -9.52
N LYS A 70 11.94 -7.63 -10.67
CA LYS A 70 11.92 -8.26 -11.99
C LYS A 70 13.09 -7.75 -12.83
N GLY A 71 14.18 -8.51 -12.83
CA GLY A 71 15.43 -8.12 -13.49
C GLY A 71 16.02 -6.87 -12.84
N LEU A 72 16.19 -5.80 -13.63
CA LEU A 72 16.72 -4.52 -13.16
C LEU A 72 15.66 -3.57 -12.60
N ARG A 73 14.38 -3.99 -12.52
CA ARG A 73 13.28 -3.14 -12.07
C ARG A 73 12.67 -3.68 -10.78
N ASP A 74 12.51 -2.79 -9.81
CA ASP A 74 11.72 -3.02 -8.61
C ASP A 74 10.31 -2.45 -8.82
N GLY A 75 9.30 -3.11 -8.26
CA GLY A 75 7.89 -2.72 -8.34
C GLY A 75 7.17 -2.96 -7.02
N LEU A 76 5.93 -2.48 -6.94
CA LEU A 76 5.08 -2.62 -5.76
C LEU A 76 3.89 -3.52 -6.07
N ARG A 77 3.72 -4.58 -5.28
CA ARG A 77 2.50 -5.39 -5.24
C ARG A 77 1.71 -5.03 -3.99
N LEU A 78 0.43 -4.78 -4.16
CA LEU A 78 -0.53 -4.58 -3.07
C LEU A 78 -1.60 -5.68 -3.18
N GLN A 79 -1.99 -6.23 -2.05
CA GLN A 79 -3.08 -7.20 -1.93
C GLN A 79 -4.03 -6.72 -0.83
N PHE A 80 -5.33 -6.78 -1.11
CA PHE A 80 -6.39 -6.41 -0.19
C PHE A 80 -7.23 -7.66 0.05
N GLU A 81 -7.40 -8.04 1.31
CA GLU A 81 -8.13 -9.22 1.76
C GLU A 81 -9.20 -8.73 2.76
N ASP A 82 -10.48 -8.97 2.47
CA ASP A 82 -11.63 -8.84 3.39
C ASP A 82 -12.05 -10.19 3.98
#